data_AF-D8MXA0-F1
#
_entry.id   AF-D8MXA0-F1
#
_cell.length_a   1.000
_cell.length_b   1.000
_cell.length_c   1.000
_cell.angle_alpha   90.00
_cell.angle_beta   90.00
_cell.angle_gamma   90.00
#
_symmetry.space_group_name_H-M   'P 1'
#
loop_
_entity.id
_entity.type
_entity.pdbx_description
1 polymer ?
#
loop_
_entity_poly.entity_id
_entity_poly.type
_entity_poly.pdbx_seq_one_letter_code
_entity_poly.pdbx_strand_id
1 'polypeptide(L)'
;MERNHLGKISLLTAVVMLSSSCASLHETGQNYGTAIGCIGGAALGGGLTYLLTKDAGKALAGGLAGGIAGCVAGNAWQNREKALAKIAAEEHIVISSSPLQAQESGGKKDVGIVAQVEDNGMFDTDSAQLSVDGLRQVRKLAAVMKQDDQQGVVLIVGHTDATGNASWNQKLSESRAQSVGRVLQQAGLNPQRLYFQGAGSSRPIADNATLAGRSANRRVEIVGLANEALLKQRVEQEGSNLAYLRYGTQSADSMAKPKATTSSRKTARPAKQTSSSQSRASKTDEVASAVESSQTAAATPSSQPTNGKNWVDFGGQPVSRAMQPLAANLKPLSSGFSLISKANASQVTGSCLTDTARVAGAAKNLASGKAIDTHRTKDYLPNMNGHAWAGLVNNHLVTLSPVQVLQENATVEVNPKVYITRNYQSTGNRKVDAPVQAVANAWEGEDSILYRVYMPAADGQPLSCIDLLMPKNAAKAQQGQLFYSSHSNAYMANYLPVRS
;
A
#
# COMPACT_ATOMS: atom_id res chain seq x y z
N MET A 1 -52.27 43.25 -11.09
CA MET A 1 -51.99 42.69 -9.74
C MET A 1 -52.53 41.28 -9.72
N GLU A 2 -51.68 40.33 -10.10
CA GLU A 2 -51.96 38.89 -10.06
C GLU A 2 -51.77 38.35 -8.63
N ARG A 3 -52.69 37.48 -8.18
CA ARG A 3 -52.42 36.54 -7.08
C ARG A 3 -53.01 35.17 -7.41
N ASN A 4 -52.09 34.20 -7.40
CA ASN A 4 -52.21 32.85 -6.83
C ASN A 4 -53.19 31.85 -7.46
N HIS A 5 -52.70 31.16 -8.48
CA HIS A 5 -52.86 29.70 -8.57
C HIS A 5 -51.63 29.11 -9.25
N LEU A 6 -50.72 28.50 -8.51
CA LEU A 6 -49.89 27.39 -9.00
C LEU A 6 -49.15 26.75 -7.81
N GLY A 7 -49.93 26.02 -7.02
CA GLY A 7 -49.37 25.01 -6.14
C GLY A 7 -49.07 23.75 -6.96
N LYS A 8 -47.95 23.10 -6.60
CA LYS A 8 -47.53 21.76 -7.04
C LYS A 8 -47.03 21.68 -8.48
N ILE A 9 -45.72 21.87 -8.69
CA ILE A 9 -44.83 21.11 -9.61
C ILE A 9 -43.41 21.71 -9.42
N SER A 10 -42.64 21.17 -8.46
CA SER A 10 -41.17 21.27 -8.41
C SER A 10 -40.62 20.50 -7.20
N LEU A 11 -40.90 19.20 -7.15
CA LEU A 11 -40.20 18.28 -6.23
C LEU A 11 -39.74 16.99 -6.92
N LEU A 12 -39.89 16.89 -8.24
CA LEU A 12 -39.65 15.65 -8.99
C LEU A 12 -38.38 15.66 -9.85
N THR A 13 -37.72 16.82 -10.03
CA THR A 13 -36.50 16.94 -10.85
C THR A 13 -35.19 16.81 -10.07
N ALA A 14 -35.21 16.81 -8.72
CA ALA A 14 -34.00 16.63 -7.89
C ALA A 14 -33.69 15.15 -7.55
N VAL A 15 -34.61 14.21 -7.81
CA VAL A 15 -34.45 12.80 -7.42
C VAL A 15 -33.70 11.96 -8.47
N VAL A 16 -33.61 12.42 -9.72
CA VAL A 16 -33.05 11.62 -10.83
C VAL A 16 -31.52 11.78 -10.98
N MET A 17 -30.90 12.81 -10.40
CA MET A 17 -29.43 12.99 -10.43
C MET A 17 -28.68 12.22 -9.31
N LEU A 18 -29.39 11.57 -8.38
CA LEU A 18 -28.80 10.81 -7.27
C LEU A 18 -28.74 9.29 -7.51
N SER A 19 -29.41 8.77 -8.54
CA SER A 19 -29.47 7.33 -8.79
C SER A 19 -28.23 6.77 -9.52
N SER A 20 -27.48 7.59 -10.26
CA SER A 20 -26.27 7.16 -10.98
C SER A 20 -25.04 6.98 -10.08
N SER A 21 -25.01 7.62 -8.91
CA SER A 21 -23.91 7.46 -7.93
C SER A 21 -24.08 6.23 -7.03
N CYS A 22 -25.29 5.71 -6.83
CA CYS A 22 -25.52 4.55 -5.96
C CYS A 22 -25.10 3.21 -6.60
N ALA A 23 -25.23 3.08 -7.93
CA ALA A 23 -24.87 1.84 -8.63
C ALA A 23 -23.35 1.57 -8.64
N SER A 24 -22.52 2.61 -8.76
CA SER A 24 -21.05 2.47 -8.73
C SER A 24 -20.48 2.20 -7.32
N LEU A 25 -21.25 2.46 -6.26
CA LEU A 25 -20.84 2.28 -4.86
C LEU A 25 -21.25 0.92 -4.28
N HIS A 26 -22.34 0.31 -4.77
CA HIS A 26 -22.74 -1.05 -4.38
C HIS A 26 -21.71 -2.11 -4.83
N GLU A 27 -21.07 -1.89 -5.98
CA GLU A 27 -20.00 -2.76 -6.48
C GLU A 27 -18.73 -2.66 -5.62
N THR A 28 -18.47 -1.52 -4.98
CA THR A 28 -17.28 -1.29 -4.15
C THR A 28 -17.37 -2.03 -2.79
N GLY A 29 -18.58 -2.25 -2.25
CA GLY A 29 -18.81 -2.89 -0.95
C GLY A 29 -18.69 -4.42 -0.93
N GLN A 30 -18.96 -5.12 -2.04
CA GLN A 30 -18.75 -6.57 -2.12
C GLN A 30 -17.27 -6.98 -2.22
N ASN A 31 -16.39 -6.01 -2.50
CA ASN A 31 -15.06 -6.26 -3.04
C ASN A 31 -13.93 -6.35 -2.00
N TYR A 32 -14.18 -5.98 -0.74
CA TYR A 32 -13.12 -5.92 0.27
C TYR A 32 -13.20 -7.02 1.33
N GLY A 33 -14.31 -7.77 1.41
CA GLY A 33 -14.58 -8.86 2.34
C GLY A 33 -14.37 -8.56 3.84
N THR A 34 -13.79 -7.43 4.19
CA THR A 34 -13.96 -6.73 5.44
C THR A 34 -15.25 -5.99 5.21
N ALA A 35 -16.10 -5.91 6.22
CA ALA A 35 -17.23 -5.00 6.19
C ALA A 35 -16.70 -3.55 6.16
N ILE A 36 -16.11 -3.12 5.02
CA ILE A 36 -15.82 -1.72 4.73
C ILE A 36 -17.16 -1.10 4.37
N GLY A 37 -17.95 -0.88 5.41
CA GLY A 37 -18.92 0.19 5.40
C GLY A 37 -18.16 1.50 5.35
N CYS A 38 -18.45 2.27 4.31
CA CYS A 38 -18.22 3.71 4.16
C CYS A 38 -16.83 4.15 3.68
N ILE A 39 -16.77 4.65 2.43
CA ILE A 39 -16.17 5.98 2.19
C ILE A 39 -17.13 6.80 1.34
N GLY A 40 -17.72 7.81 1.99
CA GLY A 40 -18.63 8.80 1.45
C GLY A 40 -19.00 9.78 2.56
N GLY A 41 -17.99 10.50 3.06
CA GLY A 41 -17.99 11.34 4.27
C GLY A 41 -18.89 12.58 4.26
N ALA A 42 -20.13 12.49 3.77
CA ALA A 42 -21.13 13.54 3.97
C ALA A 42 -22.59 13.05 3.92
N ALA A 43 -22.88 11.84 3.41
CA ALA A 43 -24.28 11.45 3.13
C ALA A 43 -24.85 10.35 4.03
N LEU A 44 -24.02 9.46 4.59
CA LEU A 44 -24.54 8.27 5.29
C LEU A 44 -24.68 8.41 6.81
N GLY A 45 -23.91 9.30 7.44
CA GLY A 45 -24.07 9.55 8.89
C GLY A 45 -25.37 10.29 9.23
N GLY A 46 -25.81 11.22 8.39
CA GLY A 46 -27.06 11.94 8.63
C GLY A 46 -28.31 11.15 8.33
N GLY A 47 -28.29 10.31 7.29
CA GLY A 47 -29.46 9.52 6.89
C GLY A 47 -29.87 8.51 7.96
N LEU A 48 -28.90 7.79 8.54
CA LEU A 48 -29.20 6.74 9.52
C LEU A 48 -29.57 7.31 10.89
N THR A 49 -28.91 8.39 11.33
CA THR A 49 -29.27 9.07 12.57
C THR A 49 -30.63 9.77 12.47
N TYR A 50 -30.98 10.35 11.31
CA TYR A 50 -32.32 10.90 11.07
C TYR A 50 -33.39 9.80 11.09
N LEU A 51 -33.15 8.64 10.47
CA LEU A 51 -34.11 7.53 10.47
C LEU A 51 -34.33 6.94 11.87
N LEU A 52 -33.30 6.93 12.72
CA LEU A 52 -33.37 6.40 14.09
C LEU A 52 -33.90 7.41 15.11
N THR A 53 -33.66 8.71 14.92
CA THR A 53 -33.98 9.74 15.94
C THR A 53 -35.08 10.71 15.51
N LYS A 54 -35.43 10.75 14.21
CA LYS A 54 -36.34 11.72 13.58
C LYS A 54 -36.01 13.19 13.88
N ASP A 55 -34.74 13.47 14.19
CA ASP A 55 -34.25 14.80 14.57
C ASP A 55 -33.19 15.26 13.56
N ALA A 56 -33.54 16.25 12.74
CA ALA A 56 -32.69 16.75 11.67
C ALA A 56 -31.42 17.46 12.19
N GLY A 57 -31.43 17.97 13.43
CA GLY A 57 -30.24 18.58 14.05
C GLY A 57 -29.17 17.55 14.42
N LYS A 58 -29.57 16.32 14.74
CA LYS A 58 -28.67 15.21 15.11
C LYS A 58 -28.12 14.45 13.91
N ALA A 59 -28.78 14.58 12.76
CA ALA A 59 -28.30 14.04 11.49
C ALA A 59 -26.97 14.67 11.04
N LEU A 60 -26.78 15.97 11.26
CA LEU A 60 -25.54 16.65 10.87
C LEU A 60 -24.34 16.27 11.75
N ALA A 61 -24.59 15.83 12.99
CA ALA A 61 -23.57 15.36 13.93
C ALA A 61 -23.22 13.85 13.80
N GLY A 62 -24.02 13.08 13.05
CA GLY A 62 -23.93 11.60 12.97
C GLY A 62 -22.90 11.05 11.98
N GLY A 63 -22.04 11.88 11.40
CA GLY A 63 -21.07 11.55 10.34
C GLY A 63 -19.97 10.52 10.65
N LEU A 64 -19.82 10.07 11.90
CA LEU A 64 -18.62 9.35 12.39
C LEU A 64 -18.91 8.01 13.09
N ALA A 65 -20.16 7.54 13.15
CA ALA A 65 -20.50 6.29 13.81
C ALA A 65 -20.47 5.11 12.82
N GLY A 66 -19.57 4.17 13.06
CA GLY A 66 -19.19 3.06 12.20
C GLY A 66 -20.33 2.12 11.76
N GLY A 67 -20.06 1.41 10.67
CA GLY A 67 -20.97 0.46 10.05
C GLY A 67 -21.52 -0.58 11.02
N ILE A 68 -22.83 -0.79 10.93
CA ILE A 68 -23.60 -1.74 11.72
C ILE A 68 -23.00 -3.16 11.57
N ALA A 69 -22.63 -3.75 12.70
CA ALA A 69 -22.19 -5.12 12.84
C ALA A 69 -23.25 -6.11 12.33
N GLY A 70 -22.84 -7.02 11.43
CA GLY A 70 -23.63 -8.18 11.05
C GLY A 70 -23.84 -9.10 12.25
N CYS A 71 -25.09 -9.27 12.66
CA CYS A 71 -25.53 -9.99 13.86
C CYS A 71 -24.87 -11.38 14.03
N VAL A 72 -24.08 -11.56 15.11
CA VAL A 72 -24.33 -12.42 16.30
C VAL A 72 -22.97 -12.79 16.95
N ALA A 73 -22.59 -12.11 18.05
CA ALA A 73 -21.83 -12.68 19.18
C ALA A 73 -21.85 -11.76 20.43
N GLY A 74 -22.28 -12.29 21.58
CA GLY A 74 -21.97 -11.87 22.97
C GLY A 74 -22.07 -10.39 23.41
N ASN A 75 -22.77 -10.13 24.53
CA ASN A 75 -22.93 -8.80 25.16
C ASN A 75 -21.61 -8.01 25.41
N ALA A 76 -20.45 -8.67 25.48
CA ALA A 76 -19.16 -8.01 25.77
C ALA A 76 -18.62 -7.15 24.61
N TRP A 77 -18.81 -7.53 23.35
CA TRP A 77 -18.24 -6.78 22.21
C TRP A 77 -19.11 -5.60 21.77
N GLN A 78 -20.44 -5.71 21.96
CA GLN A 78 -21.38 -4.62 21.65
C GLN A 78 -21.15 -3.36 22.51
N ASN A 79 -20.75 -3.54 23.77
CA ASN A 79 -20.44 -2.42 24.65
C ASN A 79 -19.17 -1.68 24.19
N ARG A 80 -18.19 -2.40 23.64
CA ARG A 80 -16.95 -1.83 23.11
C ARG A 80 -17.21 -0.97 21.86
N GLU A 81 -18.02 -1.46 20.93
CA GLU A 81 -18.39 -0.68 19.74
C GLU A 81 -19.13 0.62 20.10
N LYS A 82 -20.10 0.55 21.02
CA LYS A 82 -20.82 1.75 21.51
C LYS A 82 -19.88 2.75 22.18
N ALA A 83 -18.93 2.27 23.00
CA ALA A 83 -17.96 3.13 23.66
C ALA A 83 -16.98 3.77 22.67
N LEU A 84 -16.51 3.02 21.67
CA LEU A 84 -15.66 3.54 20.58
C LEU A 84 -16.40 4.59 19.74
N ALA A 85 -17.66 4.31 19.36
CA ALA A 85 -18.49 5.26 18.61
C ALA A 85 -18.74 6.56 19.40
N LYS A 86 -18.93 6.46 20.71
CA LYS A 86 -19.06 7.63 21.59
C LYS A 86 -17.77 8.47 21.60
N ILE A 87 -16.60 7.84 21.72
CA ILE A 87 -15.32 8.55 21.71
C ILE A 87 -15.07 9.22 20.35
N ALA A 88 -15.33 8.50 19.26
CA ALA A 88 -15.19 9.03 17.91
C ALA A 88 -16.05 10.30 17.72
N ALA A 89 -17.29 10.28 18.22
CA ALA A 89 -18.19 11.44 18.18
C ALA A 89 -17.73 12.60 19.07
N GLU A 90 -17.25 12.33 20.29
CA GLU A 90 -16.80 13.36 21.23
C GLU A 90 -15.50 14.06 20.80
N GLU A 91 -14.59 13.33 20.18
CA GLU A 91 -13.24 13.82 19.85
C GLU A 91 -13.07 14.13 18.36
N HIS A 92 -14.13 14.01 17.56
CA HIS A 92 -14.10 14.18 16.11
C HIS A 92 -13.02 13.33 15.42
N ILE A 93 -12.77 12.13 15.95
CA ILE A 93 -11.78 11.19 15.42
C ILE A 93 -12.47 10.29 14.40
N VAL A 94 -11.85 10.11 13.24
CA VAL A 94 -12.24 9.07 12.29
C VAL A 94 -11.75 7.72 12.83
N ILE A 95 -12.66 6.95 13.42
CA ILE A 95 -12.41 5.57 13.85
C ILE A 95 -13.24 4.63 12.99
N SER A 96 -12.57 3.79 12.21
CA SER A 96 -13.22 2.65 11.55
C SER A 96 -13.02 1.41 12.39
N SER A 97 -14.11 0.74 12.79
CA SER A 97 -14.04 -0.52 13.54
C SER A 97 -14.72 -1.66 12.81
N SER A 98 -14.16 -2.86 12.90
CA SER A 98 -14.78 -4.06 12.33
C SER A 98 -14.50 -5.29 13.19
N PRO A 99 -15.49 -6.19 13.38
CA PRO A 99 -15.28 -7.46 14.06
C PRO A 99 -14.37 -8.38 13.23
N LEU A 100 -13.55 -9.16 13.91
CA LEU A 100 -12.77 -10.25 13.34
C LEU A 100 -13.54 -11.55 13.52
N GLN A 101 -13.82 -12.24 12.42
CA GLN A 101 -14.63 -13.45 12.42
C GLN A 101 -13.79 -14.68 12.11
N ALA A 102 -13.99 -15.69 12.93
CA ALA A 102 -13.44 -17.03 12.80
C ALA A 102 -14.51 -17.97 12.22
N GLN A 103 -14.16 -18.76 11.21
CA GLN A 103 -15.07 -19.74 10.61
C GLN A 103 -14.92 -21.09 11.31
N GLU A 104 -15.76 -21.39 12.30
CA GLU A 104 -15.76 -22.67 13.03
C GLU A 104 -16.76 -23.67 12.42
N SER A 105 -16.60 -24.97 12.73
CA SER A 105 -17.46 -26.06 12.20
C SER A 105 -18.94 -25.95 12.60
N GLY A 106 -19.30 -24.97 13.45
CA GLY A 106 -20.67 -24.64 13.87
C GLY A 106 -21.12 -23.21 13.53
N GLY A 107 -20.37 -22.44 12.73
CA GLY A 107 -20.72 -21.08 12.32
C GLY A 107 -19.58 -20.06 12.45
N LYS A 108 -19.90 -18.78 12.22
CA LYS A 108 -18.95 -17.67 12.42
C LYS A 108 -18.94 -17.22 13.88
N LYS A 109 -17.75 -17.05 14.45
CA LYS A 109 -17.57 -16.55 15.81
C LYS A 109 -16.73 -15.29 15.81
N ASP A 110 -17.18 -14.26 16.51
CA ASP A 110 -16.36 -13.06 16.71
C ASP A 110 -15.22 -13.39 17.68
N VAL A 111 -14.00 -13.17 17.20
CA VAL A 111 -12.76 -13.51 17.91
C VAL A 111 -11.88 -12.29 18.18
N GLY A 112 -12.33 -11.11 17.74
CA GLY A 112 -11.64 -9.86 17.97
C GLY A 112 -12.31 -8.66 17.32
N ILE A 113 -11.64 -7.52 17.44
CA ILE A 113 -12.01 -6.25 16.80
C ILE A 113 -10.75 -5.57 16.27
N VAL A 114 -10.84 -4.96 15.10
CA VAL A 114 -9.83 -4.02 14.60
C VAL A 114 -10.43 -2.62 14.68
N ALA A 115 -9.73 -1.71 15.33
CA ALA A 115 -10.00 -0.28 15.27
C ALA A 115 -8.87 0.41 14.51
N GLN A 116 -9.21 1.16 13.47
CA GLN A 116 -8.28 1.98 12.70
C GLN A 116 -8.44 3.43 13.11
N VAL A 117 -7.33 4.06 13.48
CA VAL A 117 -7.28 5.46 13.86
C VAL A 117 -6.34 6.18 12.89
N GLU A 118 -6.83 7.20 12.20
CA GLU A 118 -5.98 8.02 11.35
C GLU A 118 -4.89 8.74 12.17
N ASP A 119 -3.69 8.86 11.60
CA ASP A 119 -2.54 9.50 12.24
C ASP A 119 -2.67 11.05 12.27
N ASN A 120 -3.68 11.62 11.59
CA ASN A 120 -3.83 13.07 11.46
C ASN A 120 -3.90 13.78 12.82
N GLY A 121 -2.82 14.48 13.18
CA GLY A 121 -2.68 15.18 14.45
C GLY A 121 -2.30 14.28 15.65
N MET A 122 -2.13 12.97 15.45
CA MET A 122 -1.75 12.02 16.49
C MET A 122 -0.24 12.07 16.79
N PHE A 123 0.57 12.23 15.74
CA PHE A 123 2.02 12.35 15.82
C PHE A 123 2.52 13.63 15.13
N ASP A 124 3.67 14.14 15.58
CA ASP A 124 4.38 15.19 14.85
C ASP A 124 4.97 14.64 13.53
N THR A 125 5.29 15.54 12.60
CA THR A 125 5.86 15.16 11.29
C THR A 125 7.18 14.39 11.47
N ASP A 126 7.30 13.25 10.81
CA ASP A 126 8.45 12.32 10.88
C ASP A 126 8.84 11.93 12.33
N SER A 127 7.87 11.97 13.25
CA SER A 127 8.08 11.69 14.67
C SER A 127 7.26 10.50 15.14
N ALA A 128 7.77 9.82 16.16
CA ALA A 128 7.04 8.82 16.95
C ALA A 128 6.51 9.39 18.28
N GLN A 129 6.73 10.69 18.54
CA GLN A 129 6.20 11.38 19.70
C GLN A 129 4.71 11.68 19.47
N LEU A 130 3.88 11.24 20.42
CA LEU A 130 2.46 11.57 20.41
C LEU A 130 2.28 13.05 20.76
N SER A 131 1.41 13.71 20.00
CA SER A 131 0.94 15.05 20.33
C SER A 131 0.06 15.03 21.59
N VAL A 132 -0.31 16.20 22.10
CA VAL A 132 -1.27 16.31 23.22
C VAL A 132 -2.60 15.65 22.87
N ASP A 133 -3.07 15.83 21.63
CA ASP A 133 -4.32 15.23 21.17
C ASP A 133 -4.16 13.73 20.96
N GLY A 134 -3.07 13.26 20.32
CA GLY A 134 -2.79 11.84 20.19
C GLY A 134 -2.74 11.11 21.54
N LEU A 135 -2.09 11.71 22.55
CA LEU A 135 -2.07 11.18 23.91
C LEU A 135 -3.47 11.09 24.52
N ARG A 136 -4.30 12.10 24.32
CA ARG A 136 -5.71 12.13 24.78
C ARG A 136 -6.53 11.03 24.12
N GLN A 137 -6.43 10.88 22.81
CA GLN A 137 -7.15 9.88 22.03
C GLN A 137 -6.78 8.46 22.47
N VAL A 138 -5.48 8.15 22.61
CA VAL A 138 -5.01 6.84 23.06
C VAL A 138 -5.45 6.55 24.49
N ARG A 139 -5.46 7.54 25.40
CA ARG A 139 -5.95 7.37 26.78
C ARG A 139 -7.44 7.06 26.83
N LYS A 140 -8.25 7.72 26.01
CA LYS A 140 -9.69 7.42 25.91
C LYS A 140 -9.92 6.00 25.40
N LEU A 141 -9.18 5.57 24.38
CA LEU A 141 -9.24 4.19 23.90
C LEU A 141 -8.82 3.19 24.98
N ALA A 142 -7.76 3.48 25.72
CA ALA A 142 -7.31 2.65 26.83
C ALA A 142 -8.41 2.46 27.90
N ALA A 143 -9.20 3.51 28.17
CA ALA A 143 -10.30 3.44 29.12
C ALA A 143 -11.38 2.43 28.67
N VAL A 144 -11.73 2.40 27.38
CA VAL A 144 -12.66 1.40 26.82
C VAL A 144 -12.11 -0.01 26.96
N MET A 145 -10.82 -0.19 26.67
CA MET A 145 -10.16 -1.50 26.73
C MET A 145 -10.01 -2.04 28.16
N LYS A 146 -10.09 -1.17 29.17
CA LYS A 146 -9.98 -1.53 30.59
C LYS A 146 -11.32 -1.99 31.19
N GLN A 147 -12.46 -1.60 30.60
CA GLN A 147 -13.79 -1.79 31.19
C GLN A 147 -14.33 -3.23 31.13
N ASP A 148 -13.82 -4.08 30.25
CA ASP A 148 -14.18 -5.50 30.20
C ASP A 148 -12.96 -6.36 30.48
N ASP A 149 -13.20 -7.48 31.15
CA ASP A 149 -12.24 -8.43 31.70
C ASP A 149 -10.94 -8.53 30.88
N GLN A 150 -9.80 -8.54 31.58
CA GLN A 150 -8.43 -8.51 31.04
C GLN A 150 -8.06 -9.84 30.32
N GLN A 151 -8.99 -10.42 29.57
CA GLN A 151 -8.83 -11.61 28.75
C GLN A 151 -8.47 -11.22 27.31
N GLY A 152 -7.50 -11.93 26.71
CA GLY A 152 -7.04 -11.71 25.33
C GLY A 152 -5.75 -10.91 25.18
N VAL A 153 -5.43 -10.48 23.96
CA VAL A 153 -4.21 -9.72 23.61
C VAL A 153 -4.55 -8.55 22.70
N VAL A 154 -3.65 -7.57 22.64
CA VAL A 154 -3.78 -6.37 21.80
C VAL A 154 -2.55 -6.26 20.93
N LEU A 155 -2.73 -6.11 19.62
CA LEU A 155 -1.69 -5.74 18.69
C LEU A 155 -1.90 -4.31 18.21
N ILE A 156 -0.87 -3.48 18.32
CA ILE A 156 -0.82 -2.14 17.76
C ILE A 156 0.01 -2.20 16.47
N VAL A 157 -0.55 -1.83 15.34
CA VAL A 157 0.15 -1.81 14.05
C VAL A 157 0.26 -0.37 13.56
N GLY A 158 1.48 0.11 13.36
CA GLY A 158 1.73 1.40 12.72
C GLY A 158 1.81 1.25 11.21
N HIS A 159 1.28 2.23 10.49
CA HIS A 159 1.36 2.31 9.03
C HIS A 159 1.86 3.70 8.59
N THR A 160 2.54 3.74 7.45
CA THR A 160 2.89 4.98 6.76
C THR A 160 2.26 5.01 5.38
N ASP A 161 2.30 6.18 4.73
CA ASP A 161 2.16 6.21 3.28
C ASP A 161 3.43 5.71 2.58
N ALA A 162 3.37 5.59 1.26
CA ALA A 162 4.47 5.08 0.42
C ALA A 162 5.63 6.05 0.21
N THR A 163 5.58 7.27 0.74
CA THR A 163 6.62 8.28 0.49
C THR A 163 7.90 7.92 1.25
N GLY A 164 9.05 8.07 0.58
CA GLY A 164 10.35 7.83 1.18
C GLY A 164 10.81 6.37 1.12
N ASN A 165 11.75 6.01 1.98
CA ASN A 165 12.39 4.70 1.98
C ASN A 165 11.56 3.66 2.75
N ALA A 166 11.31 2.48 2.18
CA ALA A 166 10.52 1.43 2.80
C ALA A 166 11.05 0.95 4.16
N SER A 167 12.38 0.85 4.33
CA SER A 167 12.99 0.47 5.62
C SER A 167 12.85 1.57 6.67
N TRP A 168 12.97 2.84 6.27
CA TRP A 168 12.70 3.96 7.17
C TRP A 168 11.23 3.96 7.64
N ASN A 169 10.30 3.81 6.70
CA ASN A 169 8.87 3.75 6.95
C ASN A 169 8.50 2.62 7.92
N GLN A 170 9.12 1.44 7.75
CA GLN A 170 8.97 0.33 8.69
C GLN A 170 9.41 0.73 10.10
N LYS A 171 10.59 1.33 10.27
CA LYS A 171 11.10 1.74 11.59
C LYS A 171 10.27 2.84 12.25
N LEU A 172 9.86 3.85 11.47
CA LEU A 172 9.03 4.95 11.95
C LEU A 172 7.68 4.41 12.45
N SER A 173 7.00 3.61 11.62
CA SER A 173 5.72 3.01 11.99
C SER A 173 5.82 2.09 13.22
N GLU A 174 6.91 1.33 13.35
CA GLU A 174 7.16 0.50 14.54
C GLU A 174 7.31 1.37 15.80
N SER A 175 8.07 2.45 15.70
CA SER A 175 8.28 3.39 16.80
C SER A 175 6.96 4.06 17.23
N ARG A 176 6.12 4.45 16.27
CA ARG A 176 4.76 4.97 16.51
C ARG A 176 3.87 3.96 17.23
N ALA A 177 3.86 2.72 16.76
CA ALA A 177 3.10 1.64 17.41
C ALA A 177 3.59 1.38 18.83
N GLN A 178 4.90 1.42 19.06
CA GLN A 178 5.48 1.28 20.39
C GLN A 178 5.09 2.44 21.34
N SER A 179 5.10 3.68 20.86
CA SER A 179 4.66 4.86 21.64
C SER A 179 3.21 4.71 22.11
N VAL A 180 2.31 4.29 21.22
CA VAL A 180 0.91 4.01 21.57
C VAL A 180 0.83 2.89 22.62
N GLY A 181 1.57 1.80 22.43
CA GLY A 181 1.65 0.70 23.40
C GLY A 181 2.10 1.17 24.79
N ARG A 182 3.10 2.07 24.88
CA ARG A 182 3.56 2.63 26.16
C ARG A 182 2.49 3.46 26.86
N VAL A 183 1.68 4.21 26.11
CA VAL A 183 0.55 4.95 26.70
C VAL A 183 -0.53 4.00 27.21
N LEU A 184 -0.84 2.94 26.47
CA LEU A 184 -1.77 1.90 26.93
C LEU A 184 -1.28 1.22 28.22
N GLN A 185 0.03 0.92 28.30
CA GLN A 185 0.66 0.41 29.53
C GLN A 185 0.51 1.39 30.69
N GLN A 186 0.79 2.69 30.47
CA GLN A 186 0.64 3.73 31.50
C GLN A 186 -0.81 3.90 31.96
N ALA A 187 -1.80 3.60 31.11
CA ALA A 187 -3.22 3.57 31.46
C ALA A 187 -3.63 2.32 32.27
N GLY A 188 -2.70 1.39 32.49
CA GLY A 188 -2.87 0.22 33.36
C GLY A 188 -3.16 -1.08 32.62
N LEU A 189 -2.97 -1.16 31.31
CA LEU A 189 -3.04 -2.43 30.58
C LEU A 189 -1.75 -3.24 30.84
N ASN A 190 -1.88 -4.55 31.06
CA ASN A 190 -0.71 -5.41 31.28
C ASN A 190 0.17 -5.47 30.01
N PRO A 191 1.44 -5.01 30.07
CA PRO A 191 2.32 -4.98 28.90
C PRO A 191 2.67 -6.37 28.33
N GLN A 192 2.48 -7.45 29.09
CA GLN A 192 2.61 -8.82 28.59
C GLN A 192 1.52 -9.18 27.57
N ARG A 193 0.39 -8.46 27.56
CA ARG A 193 -0.73 -8.65 26.63
C ARG A 193 -0.71 -7.66 25.47
N LEU A 194 0.24 -6.72 25.48
CA LEU A 194 0.39 -5.71 24.46
C LEU A 194 1.51 -6.11 23.49
N TYR A 195 1.21 -5.99 22.20
CA TYR A 195 2.11 -6.27 21.11
C TYR A 195 2.15 -5.09 20.15
N PHE A 196 3.27 -4.88 19.46
CA PHE A 196 3.41 -3.82 18.47
C PHE A 196 4.10 -4.32 17.21
N GLN A 197 3.75 -3.74 16.06
CA GLN A 197 4.33 -4.04 14.75
C GLN A 197 4.42 -2.76 13.91
N GLY A 198 5.53 -2.57 13.20
CA GLY A 198 5.61 -1.56 12.14
C GLY A 198 5.38 -2.19 10.78
N ALA A 199 4.24 -1.89 10.14
CA ALA A 199 3.95 -2.37 8.79
C ALA A 199 4.52 -1.44 7.70
N GLY A 200 5.01 -0.25 8.05
CA GLY A 200 5.44 0.76 7.07
C GLY A 200 4.35 1.02 6.03
N SER A 201 4.77 1.10 4.76
CA SER A 201 3.86 1.26 3.61
C SER A 201 3.36 -0.06 3.03
N SER A 202 3.68 -1.21 3.62
CA SER A 202 3.42 -2.53 3.03
C SER A 202 1.93 -2.90 2.92
N ARG A 203 1.08 -2.25 3.73
CA ARG A 203 -0.35 -2.54 3.86
C ARG A 203 -1.23 -1.31 3.52
N PRO A 204 -1.20 -0.81 2.27
CA PRO A 204 -1.98 0.33 1.84
C PRO A 204 -3.47 -0.03 1.81
N ILE A 205 -4.32 0.89 2.25
CA ILE A 205 -5.78 0.79 2.21
C ILE A 205 -6.40 1.77 1.21
N ALA A 206 -5.59 2.69 0.67
CA ALA A 206 -5.97 3.64 -0.35
C ALA A 206 -4.80 3.94 -1.30
N ASP A 207 -5.10 4.59 -2.42
CA ASP A 207 -4.12 4.92 -3.45
C ASP A 207 -3.10 5.97 -2.97
N ASN A 208 -1.81 5.60 -3.01
CA ASN A 208 -0.69 6.47 -2.64
C ASN A 208 -0.43 7.60 -3.65
N ALA A 209 -1.01 7.56 -4.85
CA ALA A 209 -0.90 8.64 -5.82
C ALA A 209 -1.65 9.90 -5.34
N THR A 210 -2.71 9.76 -4.56
CA THR A 210 -3.54 10.87 -4.09
C THR A 210 -3.16 11.34 -2.68
N LEU A 211 -3.34 12.63 -2.39
CA LEU A 211 -3.10 13.16 -1.03
C LEU A 211 -4.03 12.52 0.00
N ALA A 212 -5.31 12.35 -0.36
CA ALA A 212 -6.31 11.72 0.48
C ALA A 212 -5.96 10.26 0.79
N GLY A 213 -5.55 9.48 -0.23
CA GLY A 213 -5.15 8.09 -0.02
C GLY A 213 -3.87 7.93 0.80
N ARG A 214 -2.87 8.82 0.61
CA ARG A 214 -1.72 8.88 1.52
C ARG A 214 -2.13 9.18 2.95
N SER A 215 -3.08 10.11 3.15
CA SER A 215 -3.61 10.39 4.48
C SER A 215 -4.25 9.17 5.12
N ALA A 216 -5.10 8.45 4.39
CA ALA A 216 -5.73 7.23 4.90
C ALA A 216 -4.70 6.11 5.21
N ASN A 217 -3.61 6.03 4.44
CA ASN A 217 -2.56 5.05 4.68
C ASN A 217 -1.74 5.33 5.95
N ARG A 218 -1.63 6.61 6.36
CA ARG A 218 -1.02 6.99 7.66
C ARG A 218 -2.04 6.77 8.77
N ARG A 219 -1.95 5.59 9.41
CA ARG A 219 -2.88 5.16 10.45
C ARG A 219 -2.19 4.29 11.49
N VAL A 220 -2.83 4.16 12.65
CA VAL A 220 -2.53 3.14 13.65
C VAL A 220 -3.73 2.20 13.74
N GLU A 221 -3.49 0.90 13.62
CA GLU A 221 -4.49 -0.14 13.88
C GLU A 221 -4.31 -0.68 15.29
N ILE A 222 -5.41 -0.85 16.01
CA ILE A 222 -5.44 -1.44 17.33
C ILE A 222 -6.36 -2.65 17.25
N VAL A 223 -5.74 -3.82 17.37
CA VAL A 223 -6.35 -5.11 17.10
C VAL A 223 -6.49 -5.85 18.42
N GLY A 224 -7.71 -5.94 18.94
CA GLY A 224 -8.03 -6.74 20.12
C GLY A 224 -8.39 -8.16 19.70
N LEU A 225 -7.74 -9.16 20.28
CA LEU A 225 -7.93 -10.58 19.96
C LEU A 225 -8.15 -11.40 21.22
N ALA A 226 -8.91 -12.49 21.12
CA ALA A 226 -9.25 -13.31 22.28
C ALA A 226 -8.05 -14.06 22.90
N ASN A 227 -6.95 -14.27 22.17
CA ASN A 227 -5.73 -14.93 22.67
C ASN A 227 -4.54 -14.73 21.72
N GLU A 228 -3.35 -15.14 22.16
CA GLU A 228 -2.10 -15.03 21.38
C GLU A 228 -2.07 -15.95 20.14
N ALA A 229 -2.78 -17.08 20.15
CA ALA A 229 -2.83 -17.97 18.97
C ALA A 229 -3.50 -17.27 17.77
N LEU A 230 -4.60 -16.54 18.03
CA LEU A 230 -5.25 -15.70 17.01
C LEU A 230 -4.36 -14.53 16.55
N LEU A 231 -3.50 -14.02 17.42
CA LEU A 231 -2.53 -12.98 17.07
C LEU A 231 -1.47 -13.52 16.10
N LYS A 232 -0.89 -14.68 16.39
CA LYS A 232 0.05 -15.36 15.47
C LYS A 232 -0.58 -15.56 14.11
N GLN A 233 -1.78 -16.15 14.09
CA GLN A 233 -2.55 -16.38 12.88
C GLN A 233 -2.81 -15.09 12.09
N ARG A 234 -3.20 -14.00 12.76
CA ARG A 234 -3.42 -12.69 12.11
C ARG A 234 -2.14 -12.15 11.49
N VAL A 235 -1.02 -12.20 12.22
CA VAL A 235 0.29 -11.70 11.73
C VAL A 235 0.76 -12.50 10.52
N GLU A 236 0.60 -13.82 10.54
CA GLU A 236 0.90 -14.72 9.42
C GLU A 236 0.05 -14.40 8.18
N GLN A 237 -1.27 -14.24 8.36
CA GLN A 237 -2.19 -13.96 7.26
C GLN A 237 -1.98 -12.57 6.64
N GLU A 238 -1.48 -11.60 7.40
CA GLU A 238 -1.23 -10.26 6.87
C GLU A 238 0.01 -10.14 6.00
N GLY A 239 0.97 -11.05 6.12
CA GLY A 239 2.21 -11.02 5.34
C GLY A 239 1.97 -11.25 3.84
N SER A 240 1.03 -12.13 3.50
CA SER A 240 0.73 -12.57 2.13
C SER A 240 -0.63 -12.12 1.60
N ASN A 241 -1.28 -11.20 2.31
CA ASN A 241 -2.61 -10.73 1.96
C ASN A 241 -2.63 -10.00 0.61
N LEU A 242 -3.33 -10.59 -0.37
CA LEU A 242 -3.48 -10.07 -1.72
C LEU A 242 -4.24 -8.74 -1.78
N ALA A 243 -5.02 -8.39 -0.76
CA ALA A 243 -5.73 -7.12 -0.69
C ALA A 243 -4.78 -5.92 -0.84
N TYR A 244 -3.55 -6.06 -0.37
CA TYR A 244 -2.56 -5.00 -0.41
C TYR A 244 -1.96 -4.76 -1.80
N LEU A 245 -2.12 -5.70 -2.72
CA LEU A 245 -1.68 -5.55 -4.12
C LEU A 245 -2.64 -4.69 -4.95
N ARG A 246 -3.85 -4.42 -4.47
CA ARG A 246 -4.83 -3.55 -5.15
C ARG A 246 -4.33 -2.13 -5.32
N TYR A 247 -3.52 -1.68 -4.37
CA TYR A 247 -2.91 -0.36 -4.38
C TYR A 247 -1.39 -0.50 -4.50
N GLY A 248 -0.83 0.24 -5.45
CA GLY A 248 0.61 0.40 -5.56
C GLY A 248 1.19 1.09 -4.33
N THR A 249 2.40 0.70 -3.96
CA THR A 249 3.20 1.39 -2.94
C THR A 249 4.25 2.31 -3.56
N GLN A 250 4.02 2.80 -4.78
CA GLN A 250 4.87 3.81 -5.41
C GLN A 250 4.21 5.19 -5.27
N SER A 251 4.97 6.18 -4.82
CA SER A 251 4.49 7.57 -4.74
C SER A 251 4.52 8.27 -6.10
N ALA A 252 3.65 9.26 -6.30
CA ALA A 252 3.62 10.09 -7.52
C ALA A 252 4.99 10.75 -7.82
N ASP A 253 5.75 11.12 -6.78
CA ASP A 253 7.07 11.73 -6.91
C ASP A 253 8.14 10.78 -7.46
N SER A 254 7.99 9.46 -7.23
CA SER A 254 8.92 8.43 -7.74
C SER A 254 8.70 8.08 -9.22
N MET A 255 7.57 8.48 -9.82
CA MET A 255 7.35 8.40 -11.26
C MET A 255 7.85 9.64 -12.01
N ALA A 256 8.06 10.76 -11.31
CA ALA A 256 8.50 12.01 -11.89
C ALA A 256 10.03 12.16 -11.83
N LYS A 257 10.71 11.72 -12.91
CA LYS A 257 12.09 12.06 -13.36
C LYS A 257 13.23 12.02 -12.30
N PRO A 258 14.40 11.39 -12.59
CA PRO A 258 15.59 11.60 -11.77
C PRO A 258 15.98 13.09 -11.75
N LYS A 259 15.90 13.73 -10.58
CA LYS A 259 16.43 15.08 -10.36
C LYS A 259 17.95 15.01 -10.43
N ALA A 260 18.54 15.69 -11.41
CA ALA A 260 19.96 15.96 -11.46
C ALA A 260 20.39 16.64 -10.15
N THR A 261 21.27 15.98 -9.41
CA THR A 261 21.83 16.48 -8.14
C THR A 261 22.93 17.48 -8.45
N THR A 262 22.58 18.68 -8.90
CA THR A 262 23.53 19.81 -8.88
C THR A 262 23.65 20.33 -7.46
N SER A 263 24.63 19.80 -6.74
CA SER A 263 25.20 20.39 -5.52
C SER A 263 25.74 21.78 -5.86
N SER A 264 24.95 22.83 -5.62
CA SER A 264 25.49 24.19 -5.55
C SER A 264 25.83 24.50 -4.10
N ARG A 265 27.07 24.16 -3.74
CA ARG A 265 27.72 24.63 -2.53
C ARG A 265 27.91 26.15 -2.64
N LYS A 266 26.92 26.93 -2.18
CA LYS A 266 27.09 28.37 -1.98
C LYS A 266 28.05 28.61 -0.82
N THR A 267 29.30 28.89 -1.13
CA THR A 267 30.22 29.55 -0.20
C THR A 267 29.82 31.02 -0.06
N ALA A 268 29.39 31.40 1.12
CA ALA A 268 29.14 32.79 1.50
C ALA A 268 30.46 33.50 1.81
N ARG A 269 30.63 34.71 1.28
CA ARG A 269 31.55 35.74 1.81
C ARG A 269 30.97 37.14 1.48
N PRO A 270 31.07 38.14 2.38
CA PRO A 270 30.06 39.20 2.47
C PRO A 270 30.38 40.48 1.68
N ALA A 271 29.27 41.13 1.31
CA ALA A 271 28.98 42.57 1.18
C ALA A 271 29.99 43.52 0.52
N LYS A 272 29.51 44.18 -0.55
CA LYS A 272 29.63 45.64 -0.68
C LYS A 272 28.43 46.22 -1.44
N GLN A 273 27.81 47.22 -0.83
CA GLN A 273 26.70 48.03 -1.33
C GLN A 273 27.15 48.92 -2.51
N THR A 274 26.30 49.09 -3.52
CA THR A 274 26.01 50.42 -4.09
C THR A 274 24.71 50.41 -4.88
N SER A 275 23.92 51.43 -4.61
CA SER A 275 22.64 51.87 -5.18
C SER A 275 22.73 52.34 -6.64
N SER A 276 21.65 52.21 -7.43
CA SER A 276 20.85 53.36 -7.93
C SER A 276 19.88 53.01 -9.07
N SER A 277 18.61 53.39 -8.87
CA SER A 277 17.66 54.08 -9.79
C SER A 277 17.29 53.54 -11.18
N GLN A 278 16.00 53.22 -11.31
CA GLN A 278 14.97 53.76 -12.25
C GLN A 278 15.26 53.91 -13.76
N SER A 279 14.34 53.35 -14.56
CA SER A 279 13.44 54.00 -15.55
C SER A 279 13.19 53.07 -16.76
N ARG A 280 11.94 52.66 -16.99
CA ARG A 280 10.88 53.27 -17.82
C ARG A 280 11.08 53.08 -19.35
N ALA A 281 10.07 52.42 -19.92
CA ALA A 281 9.79 52.09 -21.32
C ALA A 281 10.07 53.19 -22.36
N SER A 282 10.29 52.78 -23.63
CA SER A 282 9.41 53.07 -24.79
C SER A 282 10.04 52.73 -26.15
N LYS A 283 9.19 52.19 -27.05
CA LYS A 283 9.11 52.40 -28.52
C LYS A 283 10.13 51.68 -29.43
N THR A 284 9.67 50.65 -30.15
CA THR A 284 9.09 50.63 -31.53
C THR A 284 10.09 50.99 -32.61
N ASP A 285 10.38 50.04 -33.49
CA ASP A 285 10.32 50.26 -34.93
C ASP A 285 9.90 48.96 -35.63
N GLU A 286 8.95 49.16 -36.52
CA GLU A 286 8.27 48.30 -37.47
C GLU A 286 9.05 48.33 -38.79
N VAL A 287 9.14 47.23 -39.55
CA VAL A 287 9.05 47.23 -41.04
C VAL A 287 8.99 45.79 -41.58
N ALA A 288 7.86 45.55 -42.25
CA ALA A 288 7.58 44.79 -43.49
C ALA A 288 7.85 43.28 -43.65
N SER A 289 6.73 42.64 -43.97
CA SER A 289 6.50 41.41 -44.72
C SER A 289 7.28 41.30 -46.03
N ALA A 290 7.74 40.08 -46.32
CA ALA A 290 7.70 39.51 -47.67
C ALA A 290 7.53 37.98 -47.57
N VAL A 291 6.49 37.48 -48.22
CA VAL A 291 6.19 36.08 -48.43
C VAL A 291 6.99 35.62 -49.64
N GLU A 292 7.82 34.59 -49.50
CA GLU A 292 8.17 33.76 -50.66
C GLU A 292 8.49 32.32 -50.24
N SER A 293 7.76 31.41 -50.87
CA SER A 293 7.89 29.97 -50.82
C SER A 293 9.14 29.51 -51.56
N SER A 294 9.97 28.65 -50.96
CA SER A 294 10.34 27.32 -51.52
C SER A 294 11.54 26.66 -50.80
N GLN A 295 11.34 25.36 -50.53
CA GLN A 295 12.31 24.26 -50.62
C GLN A 295 13.45 24.09 -49.59
N THR A 296 13.25 23.05 -48.76
CA THR A 296 14.21 21.98 -48.39
C THR A 296 15.65 22.34 -48.05
N ALA A 297 15.97 22.30 -46.74
CA ALA A 297 17.30 21.95 -46.26
C ALA A 297 17.22 21.12 -44.96
N ALA A 298 17.96 20.02 -44.98
CA ALA A 298 18.09 18.95 -44.00
C ALA A 298 17.92 19.33 -42.51
N ALA A 299 17.01 18.64 -41.83
CA ALA A 299 16.97 18.57 -40.38
C ALA A 299 18.20 17.82 -39.87
N THR A 300 19.09 18.54 -39.20
CA THR A 300 20.16 17.98 -38.37
C THR A 300 19.53 17.02 -37.34
N PRO A 301 20.07 15.81 -37.13
CA PRO A 301 19.48 14.86 -36.20
C PRO A 301 19.53 15.43 -34.78
N SER A 302 18.33 15.61 -34.20
CA SER A 302 18.13 15.75 -32.76
C SER A 302 18.96 14.69 -32.05
N SER A 303 19.92 15.13 -31.24
CA SER A 303 20.73 14.25 -30.40
C SER A 303 19.80 13.52 -29.43
N GLN A 304 19.40 12.29 -29.80
CA GLN A 304 18.73 11.39 -28.89
C GLN A 304 19.66 11.15 -27.69
N PRO A 305 19.17 11.23 -26.45
CA PRO A 305 19.97 10.82 -25.30
C PRO A 305 20.41 9.38 -25.57
N THR A 306 21.69 9.05 -25.47
CA THR A 306 22.16 7.67 -25.66
C THR A 306 21.88 6.87 -24.39
N ASN A 307 21.33 5.66 -24.52
CA ASN A 307 21.23 4.71 -23.42
C ASN A 307 22.58 4.59 -22.68
N GLY A 308 22.53 4.54 -21.34
CA GLY A 308 23.74 4.41 -20.51
C GLY A 308 24.53 3.15 -20.85
N LYS A 309 25.85 3.17 -20.61
CA LYS A 309 26.81 2.11 -20.97
C LYS A 309 26.43 0.68 -20.52
N ASN A 310 25.59 0.56 -19.49
CA ASN A 310 25.17 -0.70 -18.90
C ASN A 310 23.78 -1.18 -19.36
N TRP A 311 23.10 -0.45 -20.25
CA TRP A 311 21.81 -0.84 -20.79
C TRP A 311 21.88 -2.20 -21.52
N VAL A 312 20.76 -2.93 -21.47
CA VAL A 312 20.57 -4.24 -22.09
C VAL A 312 19.19 -4.25 -22.73
N ASP A 313 19.10 -4.71 -23.98
CA ASP A 313 17.82 -4.92 -24.63
C ASP A 313 17.30 -6.32 -24.37
N PHE A 314 16.16 -6.43 -23.71
CA PHE A 314 15.49 -7.70 -23.46
C PHE A 314 14.45 -8.04 -24.54
N GLY A 315 14.39 -7.31 -25.66
CA GLY A 315 13.50 -7.60 -26.78
C GLY A 315 12.02 -7.42 -26.45
N GLY A 316 11.73 -6.57 -25.45
CA GLY A 316 10.41 -6.31 -24.93
C GLY A 316 9.62 -5.27 -25.73
N GLN A 317 8.34 -5.15 -25.38
CA GLN A 317 7.42 -4.16 -25.96
C GLN A 317 7.18 -3.01 -24.98
N PRO A 318 6.85 -1.79 -25.45
CA PRO A 318 6.49 -0.68 -24.58
C PRO A 318 5.33 -1.07 -23.64
N VAL A 319 5.47 -0.74 -22.36
CA VAL A 319 4.41 -0.98 -21.37
C VAL A 319 3.21 -0.12 -21.71
N SER A 320 2.04 -0.75 -21.82
CA SER A 320 0.77 -0.07 -22.12
C SER A 320 -0.31 -0.46 -21.11
N ARG A 321 -1.38 0.34 -21.02
CA ARG A 321 -2.52 0.05 -20.13
C ARG A 321 -3.27 -1.25 -20.48
N ALA A 322 -3.11 -1.75 -21.71
CA ALA A 322 -3.73 -2.99 -22.15
C ALA A 322 -3.00 -4.24 -21.61
N MET A 323 -1.78 -4.08 -21.11
CA MET A 323 -1.00 -5.19 -20.61
C MET A 323 -1.52 -5.62 -19.23
N GLN A 324 -1.95 -6.87 -19.12
CA GLN A 324 -2.45 -7.39 -17.85
C GLN A 324 -1.29 -7.67 -16.87
N PRO A 325 -1.41 -7.22 -15.61
CA PRO A 325 -0.46 -7.56 -14.56
C PRO A 325 -0.59 -9.05 -14.19
N LEU A 326 0.52 -9.73 -13.94
CA LEU A 326 0.50 -11.16 -13.56
C LEU A 326 -0.28 -11.44 -12.28
N ALA A 327 -0.35 -10.46 -11.38
CA ALA A 327 -1.07 -10.59 -10.13
C ALA A 327 -2.58 -10.86 -10.32
N ALA A 328 -3.17 -10.45 -11.45
CA ALA A 328 -4.56 -10.76 -11.79
C ALA A 328 -4.79 -12.26 -12.08
N ASN A 329 -3.74 -13.00 -12.40
CA ASN A 329 -3.79 -14.44 -12.69
C ASN A 329 -3.55 -15.32 -11.46
N LEU A 330 -3.23 -14.73 -10.30
CA LEU A 330 -3.02 -15.46 -9.07
C LEU A 330 -4.37 -15.87 -8.47
N LYS A 331 -4.62 -17.16 -8.30
CA LYS A 331 -5.87 -17.63 -7.67
C LYS A 331 -5.85 -17.35 -6.17
N PRO A 332 -6.82 -16.61 -5.59
CA PRO A 332 -6.89 -16.42 -4.16
C PRO A 332 -7.04 -17.75 -3.42
N LEU A 333 -6.44 -17.87 -2.24
CA LEU A 333 -6.58 -19.06 -1.39
C LEU A 333 -8.06 -19.39 -1.13
N SER A 334 -8.50 -20.60 -1.49
CA SER A 334 -9.91 -21.02 -1.47
C SER A 334 -10.42 -21.44 -0.08
N SER A 335 -9.56 -21.86 0.87
CA SER A 335 -9.99 -22.45 2.14
C SER A 335 -9.11 -22.10 3.36
N GLY A 336 -9.66 -22.26 4.56
CA GLY A 336 -8.99 -22.11 5.86
C GLY A 336 -9.45 -20.90 6.68
N PHE A 337 -9.59 -21.09 7.99
CA PHE A 337 -9.94 -20.10 9.01
C PHE A 337 -9.23 -18.75 8.76
N SER A 338 -9.89 -17.80 8.10
CA SER A 338 -9.29 -16.50 7.75
C SER A 338 -9.85 -15.44 8.67
N LEU A 339 -8.99 -14.83 9.49
CA LEU A 339 -9.36 -13.67 10.32
C LEU A 339 -9.46 -12.41 9.47
N ILE A 340 -8.88 -12.44 8.27
CA ILE A 340 -8.88 -11.36 7.30
C ILE A 340 -9.82 -11.70 6.18
N SER A 341 -10.43 -10.68 5.62
CA SER A 341 -11.14 -10.84 4.39
C SER A 341 -10.26 -11.26 3.22
N LYS A 342 -10.83 -12.09 2.34
CA LYS A 342 -10.20 -12.42 1.08
C LYS A 342 -10.50 -11.31 0.08
N ALA A 343 -9.48 -10.64 -0.44
CA ALA A 343 -9.63 -9.79 -1.61
C ALA A 343 -9.71 -10.63 -2.88
N ASN A 344 -10.45 -10.14 -3.87
CA ASN A 344 -10.52 -10.78 -5.18
C ASN A 344 -9.25 -10.45 -6.00
N ALA A 345 -8.57 -11.46 -6.53
CA ALA A 345 -7.39 -11.26 -7.37
C ALA A 345 -7.69 -10.45 -8.64
N SER A 346 -8.94 -10.49 -9.14
CA SER A 346 -9.37 -9.68 -10.29
C SER A 346 -9.31 -8.17 -10.06
N GLN A 347 -9.18 -7.73 -8.80
CA GLN A 347 -9.07 -6.32 -8.43
C GLN A 347 -7.63 -5.86 -8.21
N VAL A 348 -6.66 -6.75 -8.44
CA VAL A 348 -5.25 -6.40 -8.41
C VAL A 348 -4.85 -5.78 -9.75
N THR A 349 -4.45 -4.51 -9.73
CA THR A 349 -4.30 -3.69 -10.94
C THR A 349 -2.85 -3.35 -11.30
N GLY A 350 -1.88 -3.60 -10.39
CA GLY A 350 -0.50 -3.14 -10.54
C GLY A 350 0.52 -4.24 -10.82
N SER A 351 1.46 -3.97 -11.74
CA SER A 351 2.70 -4.74 -11.87
C SER A 351 3.76 -4.23 -10.88
N CYS A 352 4.93 -4.87 -10.86
CA CYS A 352 6.05 -4.39 -10.07
C CYS A 352 6.52 -2.97 -10.43
N LEU A 353 6.15 -2.44 -11.61
CA LEU A 353 6.49 -1.07 -12.01
C LEU A 353 5.73 -0.01 -11.24
N THR A 354 4.54 -0.32 -10.73
CA THR A 354 3.67 0.60 -9.98
C THR A 354 3.70 0.29 -8.48
N ASP A 355 4.66 -0.52 -8.03
CA ASP A 355 4.77 -1.01 -6.67
C ASP A 355 6.23 -0.92 -6.19
N THR A 356 6.45 -1.09 -4.90
CA THR A 356 7.80 -1.10 -4.31
C THR A 356 7.96 -2.26 -3.35
N ALA A 357 9.20 -2.56 -2.99
CA ALA A 357 9.50 -3.60 -2.03
C ALA A 357 8.79 -3.33 -0.70
N ARG A 358 7.96 -4.29 -0.28
CA ARG A 358 7.15 -4.20 0.93
C ARG A 358 7.96 -4.71 2.11
N VAL A 359 8.17 -3.83 3.08
CA VAL A 359 8.97 -4.12 4.28
C VAL A 359 8.08 -3.94 5.50
N ALA A 360 7.86 -5.03 6.24
CA ALA A 360 7.16 -5.05 7.51
C ALA A 360 8.05 -5.67 8.59
N GLY A 361 7.98 -5.14 9.81
CA GLY A 361 8.68 -5.70 10.97
C GLY A 361 7.93 -6.89 11.58
N ALA A 362 8.61 -7.67 12.40
CA ALA A 362 7.96 -8.68 13.24
C ALA A 362 7.03 -8.01 14.27
N ALA A 363 5.93 -8.67 14.61
CA ALA A 363 5.14 -8.29 15.79
C ALA A 363 5.94 -8.65 17.05
N LYS A 364 6.03 -7.73 18.01
CA LYS A 364 6.84 -7.86 19.22
C LYS A 364 6.01 -7.63 20.47
N ASN A 365 6.26 -8.40 21.52
CA ASN A 365 5.65 -8.18 22.82
C ASN A 365 6.22 -6.91 23.47
N LEU A 366 5.37 -6.07 24.05
CA LEU A 366 5.77 -4.79 24.61
C LEU A 366 6.64 -4.94 25.87
N ALA A 367 6.33 -5.90 26.74
CA ALA A 367 7.09 -6.12 27.98
C ALA A 367 8.48 -6.69 27.72
N SER A 368 8.58 -7.70 26.86
CA SER A 368 9.84 -8.42 26.62
C SER A 368 10.65 -7.89 25.44
N GLY A 369 10.04 -7.12 24.53
CA GLY A 369 10.64 -6.71 23.25
C GLY A 369 10.86 -7.85 22.27
N LYS A 370 10.48 -9.10 22.61
CA LYS A 370 10.71 -10.28 21.79
C LYS A 370 9.69 -10.37 20.67
N ALA A 371 10.14 -10.75 19.48
CA ALA A 371 9.27 -11.08 18.37
C ALA A 371 8.40 -12.28 18.71
N ILE A 372 7.16 -12.26 18.26
CA ILE A 372 6.27 -13.42 18.30
C ILE A 372 6.83 -14.45 17.31
N ASP A 373 6.93 -15.69 17.76
CA ASP A 373 7.25 -16.80 16.87
C ASP A 373 6.01 -17.16 16.04
N THR A 374 6.04 -16.81 14.77
CA THR A 374 4.98 -17.01 13.76
C THR A 374 5.28 -18.16 12.80
N HIS A 375 6.34 -18.94 13.02
CA HIS A 375 6.68 -20.05 12.13
C HIS A 375 6.78 -21.34 12.94
N ARG A 376 5.89 -22.30 12.71
CA ARG A 376 5.95 -23.60 13.40
C ARG A 376 7.10 -24.46 12.88
N THR A 377 7.44 -24.31 11.60
CA THR A 377 8.56 -25.00 10.94
C THR A 377 9.23 -24.08 9.90
N LYS A 378 10.48 -24.36 9.56
CA LYS A 378 11.22 -23.70 8.47
C LYS A 378 11.21 -24.55 7.22
N ASP A 379 10.02 -24.97 6.81
CA ASP A 379 9.85 -25.70 5.57
C ASP A 379 9.73 -24.70 4.42
N TYR A 380 10.32 -25.05 3.27
CA TYR A 380 10.30 -24.21 2.07
C TYR A 380 9.34 -24.80 1.04
N LEU A 381 8.79 -23.93 0.19
CA LEU A 381 8.06 -24.40 -0.97
C LEU A 381 8.98 -25.31 -1.83
N PRO A 382 8.44 -26.40 -2.40
CA PRO A 382 9.19 -27.24 -3.32
C PRO A 382 9.89 -26.39 -4.39
N ASN A 383 11.16 -26.71 -4.67
CA ASN A 383 12.00 -25.98 -5.63
C ASN A 383 12.41 -24.55 -5.23
N MET A 384 12.04 -24.08 -4.03
CA MET A 384 12.32 -22.73 -3.53
C MET A 384 13.09 -22.76 -2.20
N ASN A 385 13.95 -23.76 -2.02
CA ASN A 385 14.89 -23.87 -0.89
C ASN A 385 16.33 -23.55 -1.34
N GLY A 386 16.59 -22.32 -1.79
CA GLY A 386 17.95 -21.89 -2.13
C GLY A 386 18.34 -22.07 -3.59
N HIS A 387 17.50 -22.72 -4.39
CA HIS A 387 17.79 -22.98 -5.80
C HIS A 387 17.85 -21.71 -6.63
N ALA A 388 18.67 -21.74 -7.69
CA ALA A 388 18.67 -20.70 -8.70
C ALA A 388 17.55 -20.94 -9.72
N TRP A 389 17.01 -19.85 -10.25
CA TRP A 389 15.97 -19.87 -11.27
C TRP A 389 16.44 -19.02 -12.45
N ALA A 390 16.64 -19.66 -13.60
CA ALA A 390 17.28 -19.04 -14.75
C ALA A 390 16.45 -19.19 -16.02
N GLY A 391 16.47 -18.18 -16.87
CA GLY A 391 15.78 -18.19 -18.15
C GLY A 391 16.45 -17.28 -19.16
N LEU A 392 16.27 -17.61 -20.45
CA LEU A 392 16.76 -16.79 -21.55
C LEU A 392 15.72 -15.74 -21.93
N VAL A 393 16.18 -14.50 -22.11
CA VAL A 393 15.38 -13.38 -22.62
C VAL A 393 16.24 -12.63 -23.62
N ASN A 394 15.82 -12.61 -24.89
CA ASN A 394 16.55 -11.97 -25.99
C ASN A 394 18.07 -12.30 -26.01
N ASN A 395 18.42 -13.59 -26.01
CA ASN A 395 19.81 -14.08 -25.97
C ASN A 395 20.61 -13.68 -24.70
N HIS A 396 19.94 -13.26 -23.63
CA HIS A 396 20.55 -12.97 -22.34
C HIS A 396 20.06 -13.98 -21.31
N LEU A 397 20.98 -14.59 -20.55
CA LEU A 397 20.61 -15.44 -19.43
C LEU A 397 20.40 -14.56 -18.21
N VAL A 398 19.16 -14.52 -17.71
CA VAL A 398 18.80 -13.87 -16.46
C VAL A 398 18.66 -14.96 -15.40
N THR A 399 19.25 -14.76 -14.23
CA THR A 399 19.21 -15.74 -13.13
C THR A 399 18.89 -15.06 -11.81
N LEU A 400 17.95 -15.63 -11.07
CA LEU A 400 17.60 -15.27 -9.70
C LEU A 400 18.20 -16.30 -8.75
N SER A 401 19.05 -15.87 -7.82
CA SER A 401 19.63 -16.80 -6.84
C SER A 401 20.07 -16.09 -5.55
N PRO A 402 19.80 -16.67 -4.35
CA PRO A 402 18.95 -17.84 -4.14
C PRO A 402 17.45 -17.47 -4.18
N VAL A 403 16.59 -18.39 -4.65
CA VAL A 403 15.14 -18.28 -4.42
C VAL A 403 14.80 -19.10 -3.18
N GLN A 404 14.47 -18.42 -2.08
CA GLN A 404 14.15 -19.00 -0.77
C GLN A 404 12.80 -18.50 -0.28
N VAL A 405 11.78 -19.36 -0.37
CA VAL A 405 10.40 -19.02 0.00
C VAL A 405 9.85 -20.09 0.95
N LEU A 406 9.42 -19.65 2.13
CA LEU A 406 8.82 -20.52 3.14
C LEU A 406 7.48 -21.08 2.64
N GLN A 407 7.19 -22.32 3.01
CA GLN A 407 5.93 -22.98 2.71
C GLN A 407 4.76 -22.32 3.45
N GLU A 408 5.00 -21.93 4.69
CA GLU A 408 4.05 -21.15 5.48
C GLU A 408 4.01 -19.72 4.93
N ASN A 409 2.83 -19.26 4.51
CA ASN A 409 2.51 -17.90 4.03
C ASN A 409 3.33 -17.36 2.84
N ALA A 410 4.15 -18.17 2.18
CA ALA A 410 5.01 -17.75 1.06
C ALA A 410 5.98 -16.59 1.40
N THR A 411 6.49 -16.50 2.63
CA THR A 411 7.49 -15.47 2.99
C THR A 411 8.84 -15.72 2.30
N VAL A 412 9.42 -14.66 1.74
CA VAL A 412 10.80 -14.67 1.24
C VAL A 412 11.76 -14.54 2.42
N GLU A 413 12.54 -15.59 2.71
CA GLU A 413 13.50 -15.57 3.83
C GLU A 413 14.81 -14.88 3.44
N VAL A 414 15.26 -15.08 2.20
CA VAL A 414 16.51 -14.50 1.70
C VAL A 414 16.25 -13.80 0.37
N ASN A 415 16.65 -12.54 0.30
CA ASN A 415 16.57 -11.75 -0.92
C ASN A 415 17.52 -12.31 -2.00
N PRO A 416 17.03 -12.48 -3.24
CA PRO A 416 17.86 -12.98 -4.33
C PRO A 416 18.82 -11.89 -4.82
N LYS A 417 19.88 -12.33 -5.49
CA LYS A 417 20.63 -11.51 -6.45
C LYS A 417 20.15 -11.83 -7.86
N VAL A 418 20.21 -10.83 -8.72
CA VAL A 418 19.93 -10.98 -10.16
C VAL A 418 21.24 -10.96 -10.93
N TYR A 419 21.51 -12.04 -11.66
CA TYR A 419 22.66 -12.18 -12.54
C TYR A 419 22.20 -12.05 -13.99
N ILE A 420 22.95 -11.31 -14.79
CA ILE A 420 22.68 -11.12 -16.22
C ILE A 420 23.94 -11.51 -16.99
N THR A 421 23.83 -12.58 -17.78
CA THR A 421 24.89 -12.98 -18.71
C THR A 421 24.47 -12.57 -20.12
N ARG A 422 25.17 -11.55 -20.65
CA ARG A 422 24.87 -11.00 -21.98
C ARG A 422 25.32 -11.96 -23.06
N ASN A 423 24.56 -11.98 -24.16
CA ASN A 423 24.82 -12.79 -25.36
C ASN A 423 25.13 -14.27 -25.05
N TYR A 424 24.36 -14.87 -24.15
CA TYR A 424 24.63 -16.19 -23.59
C TYR A 424 24.72 -17.29 -24.66
N GLN A 425 23.87 -17.25 -25.69
CA GLN A 425 23.86 -18.24 -26.78
C GLN A 425 24.80 -17.86 -27.94
N SER A 426 25.51 -16.74 -27.87
CA SER A 426 26.52 -16.41 -28.88
C SER A 426 27.79 -17.24 -28.70
N THR A 427 28.48 -17.56 -29.81
CA THR A 427 29.68 -18.40 -29.86
C THR A 427 30.96 -17.72 -29.35
N GLY A 428 30.86 -16.53 -28.74
CA GLY A 428 31.98 -15.72 -28.24
C GLY A 428 32.11 -15.68 -26.71
N ASN A 429 32.97 -14.77 -26.22
CA ASN A 429 33.15 -14.54 -24.78
C ASN A 429 31.86 -14.00 -24.14
N ARG A 430 31.20 -14.84 -23.35
CA ARG A 430 30.05 -14.46 -22.51
C ARG A 430 30.50 -13.44 -21.48
N LYS A 431 29.79 -12.31 -21.40
CA LYS A 431 30.03 -11.30 -20.36
C LYS A 431 28.99 -11.46 -19.27
N VAL A 432 29.45 -11.81 -18.06
CA VAL A 432 28.62 -11.83 -16.86
C VAL A 432 28.72 -10.46 -16.21
N ASP A 433 27.58 -9.80 -16.03
CA ASP A 433 27.53 -8.53 -15.31
C ASP A 433 27.66 -8.77 -13.79
N ALA A 434 28.09 -7.74 -13.05
CA ALA A 434 28.07 -7.79 -11.60
C ALA A 434 26.64 -8.07 -11.10
N PRO A 435 26.45 -8.92 -10.09
CA PRO A 435 25.12 -9.24 -9.60
C PRO A 435 24.42 -8.00 -9.05
N VAL A 436 23.18 -7.81 -9.47
CA VAL A 436 22.32 -6.75 -8.95
C VAL A 436 21.70 -7.23 -7.65
N GLN A 437 21.85 -6.45 -6.59
CA GLN A 437 21.13 -6.70 -5.33
C GLN A 437 19.65 -6.43 -5.58
N ALA A 438 18.80 -7.35 -5.15
CA ALA A 438 17.36 -7.18 -5.27
C ALA A 438 16.69 -7.39 -3.93
N VAL A 439 15.44 -6.93 -3.84
CA VAL A 439 14.53 -7.25 -2.75
C VAL A 439 13.35 -7.99 -3.35
N ALA A 440 12.95 -9.11 -2.75
CA ALA A 440 11.82 -9.88 -3.24
C ALA A 440 10.71 -9.95 -2.20
N ASN A 441 9.47 -9.88 -2.69
CA ASN A 441 8.27 -10.18 -1.93
C ASN A 441 7.49 -11.27 -2.66
N ALA A 442 6.76 -12.08 -1.90
CA ALA A 442 5.91 -13.10 -2.46
C ALA A 442 4.53 -13.09 -1.81
N TRP A 443 3.53 -13.45 -2.60
CA TRP A 443 2.15 -13.58 -2.14
C TRP A 443 1.59 -14.93 -2.53
N GLU A 444 0.91 -15.55 -1.59
CA GLU A 444 0.41 -16.91 -1.72
C GLU A 444 -0.94 -16.94 -2.43
N GLY A 445 -0.99 -17.67 -3.55
CA GLY A 445 -2.24 -18.12 -4.17
C GLY A 445 -2.54 -19.58 -3.83
N GLU A 446 -3.61 -20.13 -4.40
CA GLU A 446 -4.01 -21.53 -4.17
C GLU A 446 -2.96 -22.53 -4.67
N ASP A 447 -2.57 -22.41 -5.94
CA ASP A 447 -1.69 -23.34 -6.66
C ASP A 447 -0.30 -22.75 -7.00
N SER A 448 -0.16 -21.45 -6.84
CA SER A 448 1.01 -20.66 -7.24
C SER A 448 1.28 -19.54 -6.24
N ILE A 449 2.46 -18.92 -6.36
CA ILE A 449 2.80 -17.68 -5.70
C ILE A 449 3.07 -16.61 -6.74
N LEU A 450 2.71 -15.36 -6.44
CA LEU A 450 3.27 -14.22 -7.14
C LEU A 450 4.61 -13.89 -6.47
N TYR A 451 5.72 -14.04 -7.19
CA TYR A 451 7.06 -13.70 -6.72
C TYR A 451 7.55 -12.45 -7.46
N ARG A 452 7.70 -11.34 -6.74
CA ARG A 452 8.05 -10.04 -7.28
C ARG A 452 9.44 -9.64 -6.82
N VAL A 453 10.31 -9.29 -7.75
CA VAL A 453 11.70 -8.92 -7.51
C VAL A 453 11.90 -7.46 -7.91
N TYR A 454 12.28 -6.64 -6.95
CA TYR A 454 12.56 -5.22 -7.12
C TYR A 454 14.07 -5.00 -7.14
N MET A 455 14.56 -4.29 -8.13
CA MET A 455 15.95 -3.84 -8.17
C MET A 455 15.97 -2.37 -7.74
N PRO A 456 16.70 -2.02 -6.65
CA PRO A 456 16.76 -0.65 -6.18
C PRO A 456 17.35 0.22 -7.29
N ALA A 457 16.64 1.29 -7.69
CA ALA A 457 17.08 2.17 -8.76
C ALA A 457 18.50 2.70 -8.49
N ALA A 458 19.47 2.16 -9.22
CA ALA A 458 20.83 2.66 -9.27
C ALA A 458 21.17 3.01 -10.72
N ASP A 459 21.97 4.06 -10.89
CA ASP A 459 22.31 4.58 -12.22
C ASP A 459 22.87 3.47 -13.11
N GLY A 460 22.22 3.26 -14.26
CA GLY A 460 22.64 2.27 -15.25
C GLY A 460 22.29 0.82 -14.93
N GLN A 461 21.39 0.53 -14.00
CA GLN A 461 20.88 -0.84 -13.87
C GLN A 461 20.11 -1.26 -15.14
N PRO A 462 20.39 -2.45 -15.70
CA PRO A 462 19.76 -2.92 -16.93
C PRO A 462 18.29 -3.36 -16.75
N LEU A 463 17.85 -3.60 -15.51
CA LEU A 463 16.54 -4.12 -15.16
C LEU A 463 15.91 -3.30 -14.05
N SER A 464 14.58 -3.11 -14.12
CA SER A 464 13.81 -2.35 -13.13
C SER A 464 13.14 -3.26 -12.11
N CYS A 465 12.39 -4.27 -12.58
CA CYS A 465 11.76 -5.27 -11.70
C CYS A 465 11.32 -6.51 -12.50
N ILE A 466 10.98 -7.59 -11.80
CA ILE A 466 10.48 -8.84 -12.38
C ILE A 466 9.25 -9.30 -11.60
N ASP A 467 8.18 -9.67 -12.31
CA ASP A 467 7.03 -10.40 -11.77
C ASP A 467 7.07 -11.83 -12.29
N LEU A 468 6.93 -12.81 -11.38
CA LEU A 468 6.82 -14.24 -11.71
C LEU A 468 5.58 -14.83 -11.08
N LEU A 469 4.81 -15.61 -11.84
CA LEU A 469 3.81 -16.53 -11.31
C LEU A 469 4.45 -17.91 -11.21
N MET A 470 4.83 -18.31 -10.00
CA MET A 470 5.58 -19.54 -9.75
C MET A 470 4.66 -20.60 -9.15
N PRO A 471 4.55 -21.80 -9.76
CA PRO A 471 3.76 -22.89 -9.20
C PRO A 471 4.41 -23.40 -7.90
N LYS A 472 3.60 -23.77 -6.91
CA LYS A 472 4.12 -24.29 -5.62
C LYS A 472 4.83 -25.64 -5.78
N ASN A 473 4.45 -26.43 -6.79
CA ASN A 473 4.88 -27.83 -6.95
C ASN A 473 5.60 -28.12 -8.27
N ALA A 474 6.08 -27.10 -9.00
CA ALA A 474 6.82 -27.33 -10.25
C ALA A 474 8.10 -26.49 -10.33
N ALA A 475 9.04 -26.96 -11.15
CA ALA A 475 10.36 -26.36 -11.32
C ALA A 475 10.42 -25.31 -12.44
N LYS A 476 9.28 -24.84 -12.96
CA LYS A 476 9.22 -23.86 -14.06
C LYS A 476 8.13 -22.83 -13.78
N ALA A 477 8.44 -21.55 -14.01
CA ALA A 477 7.48 -20.46 -13.84
C ALA A 477 6.34 -20.63 -14.87
N GLN A 478 5.10 -20.44 -14.42
CA GLN A 478 3.93 -20.50 -15.29
C GLN A 478 3.88 -19.28 -16.21
N GLN A 479 4.15 -18.11 -15.65
CA GLN A 479 4.19 -16.83 -16.33
C GLN A 479 5.29 -15.96 -15.72
N GLY A 480 5.83 -15.03 -16.49
CA GLY A 480 6.77 -14.07 -15.96
C GLY A 480 6.98 -12.88 -16.90
N GLN A 481 7.11 -11.71 -16.28
CA GLN A 481 7.26 -10.42 -16.93
C GLN A 481 8.50 -9.74 -16.34
N LEU A 482 9.42 -9.37 -17.21
CA LEU A 482 10.64 -8.65 -16.87
C LEU A 482 10.51 -7.23 -17.40
N PHE A 483 10.70 -6.26 -16.51
CA PHE A 483 10.55 -4.85 -16.83
C PHE A 483 11.88 -4.14 -16.80
N TYR A 484 12.09 -3.28 -17.81
CA TYR A 484 13.30 -2.50 -17.98
C TYR A 484 12.96 -1.15 -18.61
N SER A 485 13.91 -0.21 -18.63
CA SER A 485 13.68 1.12 -19.18
C SER A 485 14.71 1.50 -20.22
N SER A 486 14.27 2.27 -21.22
CA SER A 486 15.10 2.83 -22.29
C SER A 486 14.60 4.25 -22.56
N HIS A 487 15.49 5.25 -22.48
CA HIS A 487 15.16 6.66 -22.73
C HIS A 487 13.90 7.20 -22.01
N SER A 488 13.67 6.80 -20.75
CA SER A 488 12.49 7.13 -19.92
C SER A 488 11.20 6.37 -20.23
N ASN A 489 11.20 5.48 -21.23
CA ASN A 489 10.08 4.58 -21.52
C ASN A 489 10.29 3.24 -20.84
N ALA A 490 9.22 2.67 -20.28
CA ALA A 490 9.22 1.33 -19.70
C ALA A 490 8.88 0.29 -20.78
N TYR A 491 9.59 -0.83 -20.76
CA TYR A 491 9.41 -1.98 -21.63
C TYR A 491 9.18 -3.23 -20.80
N MET A 492 8.44 -4.18 -21.35
CA MET A 492 8.24 -5.51 -20.77
C MET A 492 8.63 -6.59 -21.76
N ALA A 493 9.45 -7.54 -21.30
CA ALA A 493 9.76 -8.78 -21.99
C ALA A 493 9.22 -9.98 -21.21
N ASN A 494 8.75 -11.01 -21.92
CA ASN A 494 8.35 -12.26 -21.29
C ASN A 494 9.59 -12.97 -20.73
N TYR A 495 9.49 -13.51 -19.51
CA TYR A 495 10.58 -14.19 -18.83
C TYR A 495 10.05 -15.45 -18.11
N LEU A 496 10.45 -16.63 -18.57
CA LEU A 496 9.98 -17.91 -18.02
C LEU A 496 11.15 -18.72 -17.46
N PRO A 497 11.65 -18.38 -16.26
CA PRO A 497 12.76 -19.11 -15.67
C PRO A 497 12.37 -20.53 -15.26
N VAL A 498 13.37 -21.41 -15.28
CA VAL A 498 13.32 -22.79 -14.80
C VAL A 498 14.32 -22.91 -13.65
N ARG A 499 13.97 -23.67 -12.61
CA ARG A 499 14.87 -24.04 -11.53
C ARG A 499 16.05 -24.82 -12.10
N SER A 500 17.26 -24.32 -11.89
CA SER A 500 18.51 -24.99 -12.26
C SER A 500 18.84 -26.15 -11.32
#